data_AF-A0A9X1SQB1-F1
#
_entry.id   AF-A0A9X1SQB1-F1
#
_cell.length_a   1.000
_cell.length_b   1.000
_cell.length_c   1.000
_cell.angle_alpha   90.00
_cell.angle_beta   90.00
_cell.angle_gamma   90.00
#
_symmetry.space_group_name_H-M   'P 1'
#
loop_
_entity.id
_entity.type
_entity.pdbx_description
1 polymer ?
#
loop_
_entity_poly.entity_id
_entity_poly.type
_entity_poly.pdbx_seq_one_letter_code
_entity_poly.pdbx_strand_id
1 'polypeptide(L)'
;MQPATISDLRRELEELRPLSEAEIAQQVRCGADAEELLNKQDEIERRRKALSLTLAAAEHHESEACKTEARKEAAELIAKMEHQRRLAAYALSDCVAAVAALEASVASFDEEAGKATKLAANANQISRLAGLPDPVSLPDHNSEIFADLAKRLNTMMHRRGQIYFDQYRITPEARP
;
A
#
# COMPACT_ATOMS: atom_id res chain seq x y z
N MET A 1 -17.22 42.49 5.57
CA MET A 1 -18.25 41.54 6.01
C MET A 1 -17.63 40.16 5.97
N GLN A 2 -17.62 39.41 7.07
CA GLN A 2 -17.12 38.03 7.05
C GLN A 2 -18.11 37.18 6.23
N PRO A 3 -17.62 36.24 5.40
CA PRO A 3 -18.49 35.31 4.69
C PRO A 3 -19.23 34.44 5.70
N ALA A 4 -20.56 34.32 5.55
CA ALA A 4 -21.37 33.44 6.39
C ALA A 4 -20.89 31.99 6.21
N THR A 5 -20.69 31.26 7.31
CA THR A 5 -20.31 29.85 7.25
C THR A 5 -21.51 28.99 6.86
N ILE A 6 -21.28 27.76 6.39
CA ILE A 6 -22.36 26.78 6.13
C ILE A 6 -23.24 26.57 7.38
N SER A 7 -22.63 26.58 8.56
CA SER A 7 -23.36 26.51 9.83
C SER A 7 -24.23 27.75 10.07
N ASP A 8 -23.77 28.95 9.72
CA ASP A 8 -24.55 30.17 9.84
C ASP A 8 -25.72 30.19 8.84
N LEU A 9 -25.50 29.75 7.61
CA LEU A 9 -26.53 29.65 6.57
C LEU A 9 -27.63 28.66 6.97
N ARG A 10 -27.27 27.50 7.55
CA ARG A 10 -28.24 26.54 8.07
C ARG A 10 -29.06 27.12 9.23
N ARG A 11 -28.41 27.84 10.15
CA ARG A 11 -29.10 28.51 11.27
C ARG A 11 -30.09 29.56 10.77
N GLU A 12 -29.69 30.42 9.82
CA GLU A 12 -30.56 31.47 9.27
C GLU A 12 -31.77 30.87 8.52
N LEU A 13 -31.60 29.72 7.85
CA LEU A 13 -32.68 29.00 7.18
C LEU A 13 -33.69 28.38 8.17
N GLU A 14 -33.22 27.96 9.34
CA GLU A 14 -34.06 27.45 10.43
C GLU A 14 -34.84 28.60 11.11
N GLU A 15 -34.20 29.75 11.32
CA GLU A 15 -34.81 30.95 11.90
C GLU A 15 -35.90 31.55 10.99
N LEU A 16 -35.74 31.49 9.67
CA LEU A 16 -36.70 31.99 8.68
C LEU A 16 -37.81 30.98 8.38
N ARG A 17 -38.37 30.28 9.37
CA ARG A 17 -39.45 29.32 9.16
C ARG A 17 -40.76 30.03 8.73
N PRO A 18 -41.40 29.63 7.62
CA PRO A 18 -42.68 30.18 7.23
C PRO A 18 -43.75 29.80 8.27
N LEU A 19 -44.71 30.71 8.50
CA LEU A 19 -45.80 30.46 9.44
C LEU A 19 -46.73 29.42 8.82
N SER A 20 -47.19 28.49 9.64
CA SER A 20 -48.22 27.54 9.22
C SER A 20 -49.56 28.24 9.01
N GLU A 21 -50.43 27.66 8.18
CA GLU A 21 -51.79 28.19 7.94
C GLU A 21 -52.58 28.38 9.25
N ALA A 22 -52.35 27.52 10.25
CA ALA A 22 -52.97 27.63 11.56
C ALA A 22 -52.48 28.86 12.36
N GLU A 23 -51.19 29.18 12.28
CA GLU A 23 -50.59 30.35 12.92
C GLU A 23 -51.03 31.65 12.24
N ILE A 24 -51.12 31.65 10.90
CA ILE A 24 -51.65 32.77 10.12
C ILE A 24 -53.12 33.01 10.48
N ALA A 25 -53.94 31.96 10.49
CA ALA A 25 -55.36 32.05 10.83
C ALA A 25 -55.59 32.53 12.28
N GLN A 26 -54.69 32.17 13.20
CA GLN A 26 -54.75 32.64 14.59
C GLN A 26 -54.37 34.12 14.70
N GLN A 27 -53.35 34.59 13.98
CA GLN A 27 -52.94 36.00 14.00
C GLN A 27 -54.00 36.92 13.38
N VAL A 28 -54.63 36.50 12.28
CA VAL A 28 -55.74 37.24 11.66
C VAL A 28 -56.95 37.32 12.61
N ARG A 29 -57.28 36.25 13.35
CA ARG A 29 -58.33 36.28 14.39
C ARG A 29 -58.00 37.22 15.55
N CYS A 30 -56.71 37.41 15.86
CA CYS A 30 -56.24 38.35 16.86
C CYS A 30 -56.17 39.80 16.35
N GLY A 31 -56.63 40.09 15.12
CA GLY A 31 -56.70 41.43 14.56
C GLY A 31 -55.50 41.87 13.73
N ALA A 32 -54.60 40.95 13.37
CA ALA A 32 -53.52 41.25 12.43
C ALA A 32 -54.04 41.38 10.99
N ASP A 33 -53.42 42.27 10.21
CA ASP A 33 -53.75 42.46 8.79
C ASP A 33 -53.27 41.26 7.95
N ALA A 34 -54.21 40.64 7.23
CA ALA A 34 -53.93 39.48 6.39
C ALA A 34 -53.02 39.79 5.19
N GLU A 35 -53.11 41.00 4.60
CA GLU A 35 -52.26 41.39 3.47
C GLU A 35 -50.81 41.61 3.92
N GLU A 36 -50.59 42.23 5.08
CA GLU A 36 -49.23 42.36 5.64
C GLU A 36 -48.61 41.01 5.98
N LEU A 37 -49.40 40.06 6.50
CA LEU A 37 -48.91 38.72 6.82
C LEU A 37 -48.52 37.93 5.58
N LEU A 38 -49.30 38.02 4.50
CA LEU A 38 -48.97 37.43 3.20
C LEU A 38 -47.70 38.03 2.61
N ASN A 39 -47.55 39.36 2.63
CA ASN A 39 -46.34 40.03 2.14
C ASN A 39 -45.09 39.61 2.93
N LYS A 40 -45.21 39.44 4.26
CA LYS A 40 -44.12 38.93 5.11
C LYS A 40 -43.78 37.47 4.79
N GLN A 41 -44.78 36.62 4.51
CA GLN A 41 -44.53 35.25 4.06
C GLN A 41 -43.80 35.21 2.71
N ASP A 42 -44.23 36.01 1.73
CA ASP A 42 -43.59 36.10 0.41
C ASP A 42 -42.13 36.58 0.50
N GLU A 43 -41.83 37.47 1.43
CA GLU A 43 -40.47 37.95 1.70
C GLU A 43 -39.62 36.87 2.39
N ILE A 44 -40.18 36.16 3.37
CA ILE A 44 -39.54 35.02 4.03
C ILE A 44 -39.23 33.93 3.00
N GLU A 45 -40.17 33.58 2.11
CA GLU A 45 -39.96 32.57 1.07
C GLU A 45 -38.86 32.97 0.08
N ARG A 46 -38.87 34.23 -0.38
CA ARG A 46 -37.80 34.76 -1.25
C ARG A 46 -36.43 34.67 -0.58
N ARG A 47 -36.35 35.04 0.69
CA ARG A 47 -35.11 35.00 1.47
C ARG A 47 -34.64 33.57 1.74
N ARG A 48 -35.55 32.65 2.11
CA ARG A 48 -35.24 31.21 2.24
C ARG A 48 -34.74 30.63 0.93
N LYS A 49 -35.36 30.97 -0.20
CA LYS A 49 -34.94 30.48 -1.52
C LYS A 49 -33.52 30.95 -1.85
N ALA A 50 -33.21 32.23 -1.62
CA ALA A 50 -31.87 32.77 -1.80
C ALA A 50 -30.84 32.06 -0.89
N LEU A 51 -31.16 31.89 0.39
CA LEU A 51 -30.29 31.20 1.36
C LEU A 51 -30.09 29.71 1.06
N SER A 52 -31.12 29.03 0.55
CA SER A 52 -31.02 27.62 0.17
C SER A 52 -30.07 27.43 -1.02
N LEU A 53 -30.09 28.35 -1.98
CA LEU A 53 -29.19 28.32 -3.14
C LEU A 53 -27.75 28.62 -2.73
N THR A 54 -27.53 29.59 -1.83
CA THR A 54 -26.18 29.88 -1.33
C THR A 54 -25.64 28.75 -0.47
N LEU A 55 -26.48 28.12 0.36
CA LEU A 55 -26.10 26.94 1.13
C LEU A 55 -25.71 25.78 0.22
N ALA A 56 -26.53 25.44 -0.78
CA ALA A 56 -26.24 24.37 -1.73
C ALA A 56 -24.93 24.62 -2.52
N ALA A 57 -24.69 25.87 -2.92
CA ALA A 57 -23.43 26.24 -3.57
C ALA A 57 -22.23 26.09 -2.63
N ALA A 58 -22.34 26.54 -1.38
CA ALA A 58 -21.28 26.43 -0.39
C ALA A 58 -20.95 24.97 -0.04
N GLU A 59 -21.98 24.13 0.17
CA GLU A 59 -21.83 22.69 0.43
C GLU A 59 -21.19 21.97 -0.76
N HIS A 60 -21.56 22.33 -1.99
CA HIS A 60 -20.93 21.79 -3.19
C HIS A 60 -19.45 22.17 -3.27
N HIS A 61 -19.09 23.42 -2.99
CA HIS A 61 -17.70 23.88 -2.98
C HIS A 61 -16.86 23.17 -1.90
N GLU A 62 -17.40 23.01 -0.69
CA GLU A 62 -16.73 22.27 0.40
C GLU A 62 -16.54 20.79 0.01
N SER A 63 -17.56 20.15 -0.56
CA SER A 63 -17.47 18.76 -1.01
C SER A 63 -16.40 18.57 -2.09
N GLU A 64 -16.33 19.46 -3.09
CA GLU A 64 -15.30 19.40 -4.12
C GLU A 64 -13.91 19.66 -3.54
N ALA A 65 -13.76 20.61 -2.62
CA ALA A 65 -12.48 20.85 -1.93
C ALA A 65 -12.01 19.58 -1.19
N CYS A 66 -12.87 18.96 -0.37
CA CYS A 66 -12.54 17.71 0.32
C CYS A 66 -12.18 16.58 -0.65
N LYS A 67 -12.90 16.44 -1.77
CA LYS A 67 -12.56 15.43 -2.79
C LYS A 67 -11.18 15.70 -3.40
N THR A 68 -10.83 16.97 -3.65
CA THR A 68 -9.52 17.30 -4.23
C THR A 68 -8.37 17.02 -3.26
N GLU A 69 -8.54 17.30 -1.97
CA GLU A 69 -7.55 16.97 -0.94
C GLU A 69 -7.40 15.46 -0.79
N ALA A 70 -8.51 14.72 -0.66
CA ALA A 70 -8.48 13.26 -0.58
C ALA A 70 -7.83 12.61 -1.83
N ARG A 71 -8.06 13.17 -3.02
CA ARG A 71 -7.40 12.72 -4.26
C ARG A 71 -5.89 12.94 -4.24
N LYS A 72 -5.42 14.08 -3.69
CA LYS A 72 -3.98 14.36 -3.55
C LYS A 72 -3.33 13.40 -2.56
N GLU A 73 -3.94 13.21 -1.38
CA GLU A 73 -3.45 12.26 -0.38
C GLU A 73 -3.41 10.82 -0.93
N ALA A 74 -4.46 10.40 -1.64
CA ALA A 74 -4.50 9.09 -2.29
C ALA A 74 -3.38 8.95 -3.34
N ALA A 75 -3.15 9.97 -4.18
CA ALA A 75 -2.09 9.95 -5.17
C ALA A 75 -0.69 9.84 -4.53
N GLU A 76 -0.44 10.55 -3.43
CA GLU A 76 0.81 10.46 -2.67
C GLU A 76 1.02 9.07 -2.05
N LEU A 77 -0.04 8.48 -1.47
CA LEU A 77 0.02 7.13 -0.91
C LEU A 77 0.28 6.07 -1.98
N ILE A 78 -0.40 6.18 -3.14
CA ILE A 78 -0.17 5.29 -4.28
C ILE A 78 1.29 5.40 -4.76
N ALA A 79 1.83 6.61 -4.87
CA ALA A 79 3.23 6.82 -5.26
C ALA A 79 4.21 6.21 -4.25
N LYS A 80 3.95 6.34 -2.94
CA LYS A 80 4.76 5.70 -1.88
C LYS A 80 4.68 4.18 -1.94
N MET A 81 3.49 3.62 -2.15
CA MET A 81 3.30 2.17 -2.31
C MET A 81 4.05 1.65 -3.54
N GLU A 82 4.00 2.36 -4.66
CA GLU A 82 4.72 2.00 -5.88
C GLU A 82 6.23 2.05 -5.67
N HIS A 83 6.74 3.06 -4.95
CA HIS A 83 8.15 3.12 -4.59
C HIS A 83 8.59 1.95 -3.70
N GLN A 84 7.81 1.63 -2.66
CA GLN A 84 8.07 0.47 -1.80
C GLN A 84 8.02 -0.85 -2.56
N ARG A 85 7.08 -0.97 -3.52
CA ARG A 85 6.99 -2.13 -4.41
C ARG A 85 8.26 -2.32 -5.23
N ARG A 86 8.83 -1.24 -5.78
CA ARG A 86 10.11 -1.29 -6.51
C ARG A 86 11.28 -1.69 -5.60
N LEU A 87 11.36 -1.15 -4.39
CA LEU A 87 12.39 -1.53 -3.43
C LEU A 87 12.31 -3.02 -3.07
N ALA A 88 11.10 -3.54 -2.84
CA ALA A 88 10.89 -4.97 -2.60
C ALA A 88 11.32 -5.83 -3.80
N ALA A 89 11.12 -5.35 -5.03
CA ALA A 89 11.60 -6.01 -6.23
C ALA A 89 13.12 -6.10 -6.32
N TYR A 90 13.83 -5.02 -6.02
CA TYR A 90 15.29 -5.05 -5.97
C TYR A 90 15.81 -6.01 -4.91
N ALA A 91 15.24 -5.97 -3.70
CA ALA A 91 15.64 -6.90 -2.62
C ALA A 91 15.42 -8.37 -3.02
N LEU A 92 14.32 -8.69 -3.70
CA LEU A 92 14.07 -10.04 -4.18
C LEU A 92 15.09 -10.45 -5.26
N SER A 93 15.39 -9.56 -6.20
CA SER A 93 16.42 -9.80 -7.23
C SER A 93 17.78 -10.10 -6.61
N ASP A 94 18.17 -9.33 -5.58
CA ASP A 94 19.43 -9.54 -4.87
C ASP A 94 19.45 -10.89 -4.14
N CYS A 95 18.32 -11.30 -3.54
CA CYS A 95 18.18 -12.63 -2.95
C CYS A 95 18.30 -13.76 -4.00
N VAL A 96 17.71 -13.60 -5.19
CA VAL A 96 17.86 -14.59 -6.27
C VAL A 96 19.33 -14.73 -6.68
N ALA A 97 20.02 -13.60 -6.86
CA ALA A 97 21.45 -13.60 -7.20
C ALA A 97 22.30 -14.26 -6.09
N ALA A 98 21.99 -13.98 -4.82
CA ALA A 98 22.68 -14.58 -3.68
C ALA A 98 22.49 -16.11 -3.61
N VAL A 99 21.28 -16.60 -3.90
CA VAL A 99 21.00 -18.05 -3.95
C VAL A 99 21.78 -18.72 -5.09
N ALA A 100 21.79 -18.11 -6.28
CA ALA A 100 22.57 -18.63 -7.42
C ALA A 100 24.09 -18.67 -7.12
N ALA A 101 24.62 -17.63 -6.44
CA ALA A 101 26.02 -17.60 -6.02
C ALA A 101 26.34 -18.69 -4.97
N LEU A 102 25.42 -18.94 -4.04
CA LEU A 102 25.55 -20.03 -3.07
C LEU A 102 25.60 -21.39 -3.77
N GLU A 103 24.69 -21.66 -4.72
CA GLU A 103 24.67 -22.91 -5.50
C GLU A 103 25.98 -23.14 -6.25
N ALA A 104 26.50 -22.10 -6.91
CA ALA A 104 27.79 -22.18 -7.60
C ALA A 104 28.95 -22.49 -6.64
N SER A 105 28.93 -21.89 -5.45
CA SER A 105 29.97 -22.10 -4.43
C SER A 105 29.92 -23.52 -3.85
N VAL A 106 28.73 -24.06 -3.62
CA VAL A 106 28.54 -25.45 -3.19
C VAL A 106 29.01 -26.43 -4.25
N ALA A 107 28.65 -26.20 -5.53
CA ALA A 107 29.12 -27.05 -6.62
C ALA A 107 30.65 -27.06 -6.74
N SER A 108 31.29 -25.90 -6.59
CA SER A 108 32.75 -25.79 -6.59
C SER A 108 33.38 -26.52 -5.38
N PHE A 109 32.76 -26.42 -4.20
CA PHE A 109 33.22 -27.14 -3.01
C PHE A 109 33.16 -28.66 -3.22
N ASP A 110 32.06 -29.17 -3.77
CA ASP A 110 31.89 -30.60 -4.06
C ASP A 110 32.92 -31.11 -5.06
N GLU A 111 33.24 -30.33 -6.09
CA GLU A 111 34.26 -30.68 -7.08
C GLU A 111 35.65 -30.80 -6.45
N GLU A 112 36.05 -29.79 -5.66
CA GLU A 112 37.35 -29.77 -5.00
C GLU A 112 37.45 -30.85 -3.90
N ALA A 113 36.38 -31.10 -3.15
CA ALA A 113 36.29 -32.19 -2.19
C ALA A 113 36.46 -33.56 -2.88
N GLY A 114 35.84 -33.76 -4.04
CA GLY A 114 36.01 -34.97 -4.84
C GLY A 114 37.43 -35.18 -5.35
N LYS A 115 38.11 -34.10 -5.78
CA LYS A 115 39.53 -34.14 -6.16
C LYS A 115 40.42 -34.51 -4.97
N ALA A 116 40.23 -33.86 -3.82
CA ALA A 116 40.98 -34.13 -2.60
C ALA A 116 40.81 -35.58 -2.13
N THR A 117 39.59 -36.12 -2.16
CA THR A 117 39.29 -37.52 -1.81
C THR A 117 40.07 -38.50 -2.69
N LYS A 118 40.07 -38.28 -4.02
CA LYS A 118 40.80 -39.14 -4.97
C LYS A 118 42.31 -39.10 -4.73
N LEU A 119 42.86 -37.90 -4.49
CA LEU A 119 44.29 -37.74 -4.20
C LEU A 119 44.68 -38.45 -2.90
N ALA A 120 43.89 -38.29 -1.84
CA ALA A 120 44.10 -38.97 -0.57
C ALA A 120 44.01 -40.50 -0.71
N ALA A 121 43.03 -41.01 -1.45
CA ALA A 121 42.90 -42.45 -1.73
C ALA A 121 44.11 -43.00 -2.48
N ASN A 122 44.59 -42.28 -3.51
CA ASN A 122 45.79 -42.66 -4.27
C ASN A 122 47.05 -42.67 -3.38
N ALA A 123 47.23 -41.63 -2.54
CA ALA A 123 48.36 -41.54 -1.63
C ALA A 123 48.37 -42.72 -0.63
N ASN A 124 47.21 -43.06 -0.06
CA ASN A 124 47.07 -44.20 0.83
C ASN A 124 47.32 -45.53 0.10
N GLN A 125 46.81 -45.69 -1.13
CA GLN A 125 47.06 -46.89 -1.93
C GLN A 125 48.57 -47.09 -2.22
N ILE A 126 49.28 -46.02 -2.58
CA ILE A 126 50.74 -46.06 -2.80
C ILE A 126 51.45 -46.47 -1.50
N SER A 127 51.06 -45.89 -0.36
CA SER A 127 51.64 -46.23 0.96
C SER A 127 51.47 -47.71 1.29
N ARG A 128 50.26 -48.26 1.09
CA ARG A 128 49.97 -49.68 1.32
C ARG A 128 50.80 -50.60 0.43
N LEU A 129 50.96 -50.27 -0.85
CA LEU A 129 51.80 -51.04 -1.77
C LEU A 129 53.27 -51.03 -1.36
N ALA A 130 53.73 -49.96 -0.70
CA ALA A 130 55.07 -49.85 -0.12
C ALA A 130 55.20 -50.47 1.29
N GLY A 131 54.14 -51.06 1.86
CA GLY A 131 54.14 -51.62 3.21
C GLY A 131 54.18 -50.57 4.33
N LEU A 132 53.82 -49.32 4.03
CA LEU A 132 53.79 -48.20 4.95
C LEU A 132 52.35 -47.92 5.44
N PRO A 133 52.17 -47.30 6.63
CA PRO A 133 50.84 -46.92 7.12
C PRO A 133 50.22 -45.82 6.25
N ASP A 134 48.88 -45.73 6.26
CA ASP A 134 48.14 -44.72 5.49
C ASP A 134 48.47 -43.30 5.99
N PRO A 135 49.05 -42.41 5.15
CA PRO A 135 49.49 -41.08 5.57
C PRO A 135 48.37 -40.03 5.63
N VAL A 136 47.21 -40.27 5.00
CA VAL A 136 46.13 -39.28 4.88
C VAL A 136 44.83 -39.81 5.46
N SER A 137 44.27 -39.10 6.45
CA SER A 137 42.88 -39.32 6.87
C SER A 137 41.93 -38.70 5.85
N LEU A 138 40.97 -39.48 5.35
CA LEU A 138 39.92 -38.98 4.48
C LEU A 138 38.96 -38.12 5.32
N PRO A 139 38.77 -36.83 5.02
CA PRO A 139 37.83 -36.01 5.77
C PRO A 139 36.40 -36.33 5.36
N ASP A 140 35.45 -36.26 6.31
CA ASP A 140 34.02 -36.28 5.98
C ASP A 140 33.65 -34.97 5.29
N HIS A 141 33.49 -35.00 3.97
CA HIS A 141 33.07 -33.85 3.16
C HIS A 141 31.55 -33.79 3.12
N ASN A 142 30.91 -33.32 4.18
CA ASN A 142 29.45 -33.34 4.25
C ASN A 142 28.82 -32.05 3.68
N SER A 143 28.73 -31.97 2.35
CA SER A 143 28.07 -30.86 1.66
C SER A 143 26.55 -30.88 1.74
N GLU A 144 25.97 -31.96 2.28
CA GLU A 144 24.53 -32.12 2.49
C GLU A 144 23.91 -30.96 3.28
N ILE A 145 24.66 -30.39 4.22
CA ILE A 145 24.23 -29.22 5.01
C ILE A 145 24.04 -27.99 4.11
N PHE A 146 24.92 -27.79 3.13
CA PHE A 146 24.83 -26.67 2.20
C PHE A 146 23.77 -26.91 1.12
N ALA A 147 23.61 -28.16 0.67
CA ALA A 147 22.56 -28.55 -0.27
C ALA A 147 21.14 -28.39 0.33
N ASP A 148 20.93 -28.77 1.59
CA ASP A 148 19.65 -28.55 2.29
C ASP A 148 19.35 -27.05 2.46
N LEU A 149 20.37 -26.25 2.82
CA LEU A 149 20.24 -24.80 2.94
C LEU A 149 19.82 -24.15 1.61
N ALA A 150 20.48 -24.50 0.49
CA ALA A 150 20.14 -24.02 -0.84
C ALA A 150 18.70 -24.39 -1.23
N LYS A 151 18.28 -25.64 -0.98
CA LYS A 151 16.91 -26.11 -1.27
C LYS A 151 15.84 -25.37 -0.46
N ARG A 152 16.11 -25.11 0.82
CA ARG A 152 15.20 -24.35 1.71
C ARG A 152 15.08 -22.90 1.26
N LEU A 153 16.18 -22.26 0.85
CA LEU A 153 16.18 -20.90 0.31
C LEU A 153 15.37 -20.82 -0.99
N ASN A 154 15.58 -21.73 -1.94
CA ASN A 154 14.80 -21.80 -3.18
C ASN A 154 13.30 -21.98 -2.92
N THR A 155 12.94 -22.86 -1.99
CA THR A 155 11.52 -23.11 -1.64
C THR A 155 10.85 -21.86 -1.05
N MET A 156 11.57 -21.11 -0.21
CA MET A 156 11.07 -19.83 0.32
C MET A 156 10.89 -18.78 -0.78
N MET A 157 11.83 -18.69 -1.73
CA MET A 157 11.78 -17.76 -2.85
C MET A 157 10.62 -18.08 -3.81
N HIS A 158 10.37 -19.35 -4.12
CA HIS A 158 9.22 -19.77 -4.93
C HIS A 158 7.88 -19.48 -4.25
N ARG A 159 7.74 -19.79 -2.95
CA ARG A 159 6.46 -19.58 -2.24
C ARG A 159 6.07 -18.12 -2.03
N ARG A 160 7.05 -17.21 -1.90
CA ARG A 160 6.78 -15.79 -1.55
C ARG A 160 7.06 -14.83 -2.70
N GLY A 161 7.99 -15.14 -3.61
CA GLY A 161 8.42 -14.26 -4.70
C GLY A 161 7.70 -14.49 -6.02
N GLN A 162 7.56 -15.74 -6.49
CA GLN A 162 7.03 -16.01 -7.85
C GLN A 162 5.56 -15.60 -8.04
N ILE A 163 4.70 -15.85 -7.05
CA ILE A 163 3.27 -15.50 -7.14
C ILE A 163 3.06 -13.99 -7.29
N TYR A 164 3.92 -13.18 -6.65
CA TYR A 164 3.85 -11.72 -6.70
C TYR A 164 4.57 -11.10 -7.90
N PHE A 165 5.51 -11.80 -8.56
CA PHE A 165 6.28 -11.23 -9.66
C PHE A 165 5.74 -11.61 -11.05
N ASP A 166 5.28 -12.85 -11.22
CA ASP A 166 4.73 -13.30 -12.51
C ASP A 166 3.40 -12.61 -12.85
N GLN A 167 2.61 -12.23 -11.85
CA GLN A 167 1.37 -11.47 -12.06
C GLN A 167 1.61 -9.99 -12.43
N TYR A 168 2.76 -9.40 -12.06
CA TYR A 168 2.98 -7.96 -12.19
C TYR A 168 4.13 -7.55 -13.13
N ARG A 169 4.82 -8.52 -13.76
CA ARG A 169 5.83 -8.30 -14.81
C ARG A 169 6.78 -7.13 -14.48
N ILE A 170 7.29 -7.13 -13.25
CA ILE A 170 8.22 -6.11 -12.79
C ILE A 170 9.59 -6.49 -13.35
N THR A 171 9.88 -6.11 -14.60
CA THR A 171 11.26 -5.97 -15.05
C THR A 171 11.88 -4.88 -14.19
N PRO A 172 12.90 -5.16 -13.38
CA PRO A 172 13.59 -4.11 -12.66
C PRO A 172 14.17 -3.14 -13.68
N GLU A 173 13.75 -1.87 -13.62
CA GLU A 173 14.43 -0.79 -14.32
C GLU A 173 15.89 -0.71 -13.83
N ALA A 174 16.78 -0.13 -14.63
CA ALA A 174 18.15 0.11 -14.19
C ALA A 174 18.14 0.92 -12.89
N ARG A 175 18.95 0.52 -11.90
CA ARG A 175 19.11 1.29 -10.66
C ARG A 175 19.52 2.73 -11.02
N PRO A 176 18.96 3.75 -10.36
CA PRO A 176 19.39 5.14 -10.53
C PRO A 176 20.86 5.33 -10.12
#